data_AF-A0A6A2YYQ1-F1
#
_entry.id   AF-A0A6A2YYQ1-F1
#
_cell.length_a   1.000
_cell.length_b   1.000
_cell.length_c   1.000
_cell.angle_alpha   90.00
_cell.angle_beta   90.00
_cell.angle_gamma   90.00
#
_symmetry.space_group_name_H-M   'P 1'
#
loop_
_entity.id
_entity.type
_entity.pdbx_description
1 polymer ?
#
loop_
_entity_poly.entity_id
_entity_poly.type
_entity_poly.pdbx_seq_one_letter_code
_entity_poly.pdbx_strand_id
1 'polypeptide(L)'
;METVTEDYFEPCCRWKRGKDYDTIHIELDGFKIEDVKARLKHVEEHRYEISITAESPRRLKKAIEILGDYYNLEQIRALFSNGNLNLELPKKGNKFEISMPRLEIKKTFQEATEDMKNQIVSAAQYSYSKANIAAVGLGLMASGLFAYKYYTECYGF
;
A
#
# COMPACT_ATOMS: atom_id res chain seq x y z
N MET A 1 10.04 -29.36 -29.04
CA MET A 1 9.73 -28.82 -27.70
C MET A 1 9.38 -27.36 -27.91
N GLU A 2 8.09 -27.05 -28.01
CA GLU A 2 7.64 -25.66 -28.05
C GLU A 2 7.77 -25.11 -26.63
N THR A 3 8.68 -24.15 -26.44
CA THR A 3 8.73 -23.37 -25.21
C THR A 3 7.50 -22.48 -25.22
N VAL A 4 6.45 -22.87 -24.49
CA VAL A 4 5.34 -21.97 -24.18
C VAL A 4 5.96 -20.78 -23.44
N THR A 5 6.16 -19.67 -24.14
CA THR A 5 6.53 -18.40 -23.55
C THR A 5 5.35 -17.98 -22.70
N GLU A 6 5.46 -18.18 -21.39
CA GLU A 6 4.48 -17.69 -20.44
C GLU A 6 4.54 -16.16 -20.46
N ASP A 7 3.47 -15.51 -20.92
CA ASP A 7 3.38 -14.06 -20.96
C ASP A 7 3.16 -13.51 -19.54
N TYR A 8 4.20 -12.88 -18.99
CA TYR A 8 4.12 -12.14 -17.73
C TYR A 8 3.73 -10.69 -18.01
N PHE A 9 2.78 -10.17 -17.23
CA PHE A 9 2.45 -8.76 -17.15
C PHE A 9 3.61 -7.98 -16.52
N GLU A 10 4.11 -6.99 -17.24
CA GLU A 10 5.14 -6.06 -16.77
C GLU A 10 4.49 -4.74 -16.28
N PRO A 11 4.50 -4.45 -14.97
CA PRO A 11 3.85 -3.27 -14.42
C PRO A 11 4.71 -2.02 -14.59
N CYS A 12 4.06 -0.86 -14.77
CA CYS A 12 4.74 0.42 -14.71
C CYS A 12 5.27 0.66 -13.29
N CYS A 13 6.56 1.01 -13.17
CA CYS A 13 7.24 1.27 -11.91
C CYS A 13 7.85 2.66 -11.91
N ARG A 14 7.59 3.46 -10.88
CA ARG A 14 8.15 4.80 -10.72
C ARG A 14 8.84 4.94 -9.37
N TRP A 15 10.06 5.43 -9.40
CA TRP A 15 10.82 5.78 -8.21
C TRP A 15 10.60 7.25 -7.85
N LYS A 16 10.38 7.52 -6.58
CA LYS A 16 10.43 8.85 -5.99
C LYS A 16 11.51 8.84 -4.92
N ARG A 17 12.58 9.62 -5.14
CA ARG A 17 13.66 9.77 -4.16
C ARG A 17 13.26 10.82 -3.14
N GLY A 18 13.22 10.45 -1.87
CA GLY A 18 12.92 11.35 -0.76
C GLY A 18 14.15 11.57 0.12
N LYS A 19 14.05 12.52 1.05
CA LYS A 19 15.13 12.77 2.02
C LYS A 19 15.27 11.60 3.00
N ASP A 20 14.13 11.12 3.51
CA ASP A 20 14.08 10.19 4.64
C ASP A 20 13.75 8.76 4.23
N TYR A 21 12.93 8.64 3.19
CA TYR A 21 12.57 7.38 2.56
C TYR A 21 12.50 7.58 1.05
N ASP A 22 12.78 6.53 0.31
CA ASP A 22 12.41 6.45 -1.10
C ASP A 22 11.07 5.73 -1.23
N THR A 23 10.31 6.05 -2.27
CA THR A 23 9.05 5.39 -2.57
C THR A 23 9.11 4.78 -3.96
N ILE A 24 8.61 3.55 -4.09
CA ILE A 24 8.36 2.91 -5.39
C ILE A 24 6.85 2.81 -5.57
N HIS A 25 6.35 3.42 -6.63
CA HIS A 25 4.96 3.29 -7.05
C HIS A 25 4.86 2.27 -8.19
N ILE A 26 4.04 1.25 -8.02
CA ILE A 26 3.86 0.15 -8.97
C ILE A 26 2.38 0.08 -9.35
N GLU A 27 2.10 0.27 -10.64
CA GLU A 27 0.73 0.23 -11.18
C GLU A 27 0.32 -1.22 -11.44
N LEU A 28 -0.69 -1.68 -10.70
CA LEU A 28 -1.22 -3.05 -10.68
C LEU A 28 -2.74 -3.01 -10.92
N ASP A 29 -3.17 -2.26 -11.93
CA ASP A 29 -4.58 -2.11 -12.27
C ASP A 29 -5.22 -3.47 -12.60
N GLY A 30 -6.39 -3.69 -11.98
CA GLY A 30 -7.16 -4.93 -12.08
C GLY A 30 -6.71 -6.03 -11.12
N PHE A 31 -5.57 -5.88 -10.43
CA PHE A 31 -5.20 -6.80 -9.36
C PHE A 31 -5.92 -6.46 -8.06
N LYS A 32 -6.29 -7.49 -7.30
CA LYS A 32 -6.74 -7.33 -5.91
C LYS A 32 -5.58 -7.52 -4.95
N ILE A 33 -5.70 -6.95 -3.77
CA ILE A 33 -4.67 -7.09 -2.73
C ILE A 33 -4.45 -8.56 -2.34
N GLU A 34 -5.51 -9.39 -2.33
CA GLU A 34 -5.38 -10.82 -2.04
C GLU A 34 -4.59 -11.63 -3.09
N ASP A 35 -4.50 -11.13 -4.32
CA ASP A 35 -3.81 -11.80 -5.42
C ASP A 35 -2.31 -11.44 -5.48
N VAL A 36 -1.93 -10.30 -4.90
CA VAL A 36 -0.57 -9.74 -4.97
C VAL A 36 0.25 -10.13 -3.75
N LYS A 37 1.41 -10.74 -3.99
CA LYS A 37 2.38 -11.11 -2.94
C LYS A 37 3.64 -10.28 -3.12
N ALA A 38 4.01 -9.53 -2.09
CA ALA A 38 5.30 -8.86 -1.99
C ALA A 38 6.18 -9.59 -0.96
N ARG A 39 7.43 -9.88 -1.30
CA ARG A 39 8.40 -10.55 -0.41
C ARG A 39 9.77 -9.89 -0.53
N LEU A 40 10.44 -9.72 0.59
CA LEU A 40 11.84 -9.31 0.63
C LEU A 40 12.72 -10.57 0.72
N LYS A 41 13.71 -10.67 -0.15
CA LYS A 41 14.67 -11.78 -0.18
C LYS A 41 16.09 -11.23 -0.10
N HIS A 42 16.95 -11.91 0.64
CA HIS A 42 18.39 -11.68 0.56
C HIS A 42 18.91 -12.38 -0.71
N VAL A 43 19.70 -11.68 -1.51
CA VAL A 43 20.30 -12.22 -2.74
C VAL A 43 21.76 -12.52 -2.47
N GLU A 44 22.56 -11.48 -2.24
CA GLU A 44 24.01 -11.53 -2.07
C GLU A 44 24.44 -10.38 -1.14
N GLU A 45 25.73 -10.30 -0.80
CA GLU A 45 26.29 -9.33 0.13
C GLU A 45 25.72 -7.90 -0.05
N HIS A 46 25.02 -7.43 0.98
CA HIS A 46 24.30 -6.14 1.02
C HIS A 46 23.24 -5.93 -0.07
N ARG A 47 22.86 -6.94 -0.85
CA ARG A 47 21.83 -6.89 -1.91
C ARG A 47 20.59 -7.67 -1.52
N TYR A 48 19.46 -7.02 -1.64
CA TYR A 48 18.14 -7.60 -1.39
C TYR A 48 17.24 -7.39 -2.58
N GLU A 49 16.28 -8.29 -2.76
CA GLU A 49 15.26 -8.22 -3.80
C GLU A 49 13.89 -8.10 -3.15
N ILE A 50 13.09 -7.12 -3.59
CA ILE A 50 11.65 -7.11 -3.35
C ILE A 50 10.98 -7.78 -4.56
N SER A 51 10.45 -8.98 -4.35
CA SER A 51 9.71 -9.73 -5.37
C SER A 51 8.21 -9.46 -5.23
N ILE A 52 7.56 -8.99 -6.29
CA ILE A 52 6.12 -8.82 -6.42
C ILE A 52 5.60 -9.86 -7.40
N THR A 53 4.67 -10.71 -6.96
CA THR A 53 4.12 -11.82 -7.76
C THR A 53 2.61 -11.90 -7.65
N ALA A 54 1.94 -12.28 -8.74
CA ALA A 54 0.53 -12.66 -8.75
C ALA A 54 0.28 -13.67 -9.88
N GLU A 55 -0.70 -14.56 -9.72
CA GLU A 55 -1.11 -15.52 -10.76
C GLU A 55 -2.43 -15.11 -11.45
N SER A 56 -3.17 -14.17 -10.85
CA SER A 56 -4.47 -13.69 -11.29
C SER A 56 -4.58 -12.17 -11.06
N PRO A 57 -5.32 -11.42 -11.90
CA PRO A 57 -5.98 -11.85 -13.15
C PRO A 57 -5.01 -12.09 -14.30
N ARG A 58 -3.75 -11.68 -14.15
CA ARG A 58 -2.66 -11.91 -15.08
C ARG A 58 -1.42 -12.34 -14.29
N ARG A 59 -0.54 -13.13 -14.89
CA ARG A 59 0.68 -13.56 -14.23
C ARG A 59 1.64 -12.38 -14.14
N LEU A 60 2.10 -12.08 -12.94
CA LEU A 60 3.01 -10.99 -12.62
C LEU A 60 4.23 -11.56 -11.93
N LYS A 61 5.41 -11.15 -12.37
CA LYS A 61 6.67 -11.43 -11.68
C LYS A 61 7.61 -10.24 -11.83
N LYS A 62 7.63 -9.36 -10.83
CA LYS A 62 8.52 -8.21 -10.77
C LYS A 62 9.54 -8.40 -9.65
N ALA A 63 10.81 -8.17 -9.95
CA ALA A 63 11.89 -8.12 -8.97
C ALA A 63 12.47 -6.70 -8.95
N ILE A 64 12.75 -6.20 -7.75
CA ILE A 64 13.38 -4.88 -7.55
C ILE A 64 14.53 -5.05 -6.59
N GLU A 65 15.74 -4.81 -7.08
CA GLU A 65 16.95 -4.86 -6.27
C GLU A 65 17.12 -3.58 -5.44
N ILE A 66 17.50 -3.76 -4.18
CA ILE A 66 17.81 -2.68 -3.23
C ILE A 66 19.08 -3.01 -2.45
N LEU A 67 19.77 -1.97 -2.00
CA LEU A 67 20.98 -2.07 -1.19
C LEU A 67 20.62 -2.05 0.30
N GLY A 68 20.87 -3.16 1.00
CA GLY A 68 20.52 -3.36 2.40
C GLY A 68 21.41 -2.62 3.40
N ASP A 69 22.53 -2.07 2.97
CA ASP A 69 23.35 -1.13 3.74
C ASP A 69 22.76 0.29 3.73
N TYR A 70 22.08 0.68 2.64
CA TYR A 70 21.46 1.99 2.46
C TYR A 70 20.07 2.10 3.11
N TYR A 71 19.27 1.04 3.09
CA TYR A 71 17.89 1.06 3.62
C TYR A 71 17.74 0.33 4.95
N ASN A 72 16.79 0.79 5.77
CA ASN A 72 16.34 0.09 6.97
C ASN A 72 15.29 -0.96 6.61
N LEU A 73 15.76 -2.19 6.36
CA LEU A 73 14.95 -3.31 5.87
C LEU A 73 13.79 -3.69 6.81
N GLU A 74 13.97 -3.51 8.12
CA GLU A 74 12.95 -3.83 9.13
C GLU A 74 11.73 -2.89 9.10
N GLN A 75 11.93 -1.71 8.50
CA GLN A 75 10.95 -0.64 8.43
C GLN A 75 10.36 -0.46 7.03
N ILE A 76 10.71 -1.32 6.07
CA ILE A 76 10.07 -1.32 4.75
C ILE A 76 8.57 -1.56 4.92
N ARG A 77 7.75 -0.77 4.22
CA ARG A 77 6.29 -0.87 4.23
C ARG A 77 5.77 -1.02 2.82
N ALA A 78 4.66 -1.74 2.69
CA ALA A 78 3.92 -1.89 1.45
C ALA A 78 2.48 -1.44 1.69
N LEU A 79 1.94 -0.61 0.81
CA LEU A 79 0.55 -0.19 0.83
C LEU A 79 -0.07 -0.49 -0.53
N PHE A 80 -1.11 -1.32 -0.55
CA PHE A 80 -1.89 -1.56 -1.76
C PHE A 80 -3.21 -0.79 -1.68
N SER A 81 -3.47 0.09 -2.63
CA SER A 81 -4.70 0.88 -2.69
C SER A 81 -5.02 1.28 -4.12
N ASN A 82 -6.29 1.19 -4.52
CA ASN A 82 -6.78 1.65 -5.82
C ASN A 82 -5.94 1.12 -7.00
N GLY A 83 -5.63 -0.19 -7.04
CA GLY A 83 -4.82 -0.79 -8.11
C GLY A 83 -3.34 -0.42 -8.07
N ASN A 84 -2.85 0.21 -7.00
CA ASN A 84 -1.45 0.64 -6.90
C ASN A 84 -0.77 0.04 -5.67
N LEU A 85 0.43 -0.50 -5.87
CA LEU A 85 1.32 -0.93 -4.80
C LEU A 85 2.40 0.13 -4.57
N ASN A 86 2.40 0.71 -3.38
CA ASN A 86 3.40 1.66 -2.92
C ASN A 86 4.35 0.97 -1.94
N LEU A 87 5.65 1.00 -2.24
CA LEU A 87 6.70 0.52 -1.34
C LEU A 87 7.42 1.73 -0.75
N GLU A 88 7.45 1.83 0.58
CA GLU A 88 8.26 2.81 1.29
C GLU A 88 9.56 2.14 1.77
N LEU A 89 10.69 2.76 1.42
CA LEU A 89 12.04 2.29 1.68
C LEU A 89 12.77 3.32 2.56
N PRO A 90 12.71 3.20 3.90
CA PRO A 90 13.36 4.13 4.80
C PRO A 90 14.89 4.03 4.68
N LYS A 91 15.59 5.16 4.68
CA LYS A 91 17.06 5.21 4.62
C LYS A 91 17.66 5.01 6.01
N LYS A 92 18.79 4.31 6.10
CA LYS A 92 19.50 4.18 7.39
C LYS A 92 20.01 5.54 7.87
N GLY A 93 20.02 5.73 9.19
CA GLY A 93 20.50 6.96 9.84
C GLY A 93 19.42 8.02 10.11
N ASN A 94 18.25 7.86 9.51
CA ASN A 94 17.13 8.79 9.68
C ASN A 94 16.10 8.18 10.64
N LYS A 95 15.98 8.74 11.86
CA LYS A 95 14.94 8.35 12.83
C LYS A 95 13.63 9.04 12.44
N PHE A 96 12.69 8.31 11.87
CA PHE A 96 11.36 8.86 11.56
C PHE A 96 10.23 7.99 12.13
N GLU A 97 9.22 8.68 12.65
CA GLU A 97 7.88 8.15 12.87
C GLU A 97 7.14 8.17 11.52
N ILE A 98 6.82 6.98 11.02
CA ILE A 98 6.18 6.81 9.71
C ILE A 98 4.67 6.58 9.94
N SER A 99 3.84 7.28 9.16
CA SER A 99 2.37 7.31 9.29
C SER A 99 1.62 6.17 8.57
N MET A 100 2.28 5.39 7.70
CA MET A 100 1.63 4.29 6.98
C MET A 100 1.47 3.03 7.86
N PRO A 101 0.32 2.32 7.84
CA PRO A 101 0.19 1.06 8.58
C PRO A 101 1.20 0.02 8.08
N ARG A 102 1.87 -0.66 9.01
CA ARG A 102 2.84 -1.72 8.72
C ARG A 102 2.09 -2.94 8.21
N LEU A 103 2.01 -3.15 6.90
CA LEU A 103 1.76 -4.48 6.36
C LEU A 103 3.00 -5.30 6.70
N GLU A 104 2.87 -6.18 7.69
CA GLU A 104 3.96 -7.04 8.13
C GLU A 104 4.33 -7.95 6.95
N ILE A 105 5.39 -7.57 6.22
CA ILE A 105 6.21 -8.50 5.47
C ILE A 105 6.88 -9.37 6.53
N LYS A 106 6.12 -10.26 7.17
CA LYS A 106 6.65 -11.16 8.20
C LYS A 106 7.78 -11.94 7.56
N LYS A 107 8.96 -11.73 8.11
CA LYS A 107 10.19 -12.48 7.88
C LYS A 107 9.90 -13.97 7.77
N THR A 108 10.10 -14.55 6.59
CA THR A 108 10.59 -15.92 6.49
C THR A 108 12.12 -15.86 6.51
N PHE A 109 12.67 -15.69 7.71
CA PHE A 109 14.03 -16.11 8.04
C PHE A 109 13.90 -17.19 9.11
N GLN A 110 13.61 -18.40 8.65
CA GLN A 110 13.96 -19.62 9.35
C GLN A 110 14.12 -20.69 8.28
N GLU A 111 15.39 -21.07 8.10
CA GLU A 111 15.90 -22.33 7.57
C GLU A 111 15.13 -23.00 6.43
N ALA A 112 15.76 -22.98 5.26
CA ALA A 112 15.57 -24.01 4.25
C ALA A 112 16.05 -25.36 4.82
N THR A 113 15.15 -26.05 5.51
CA THR A 113 15.19 -27.50 5.67
C THR A 113 13.75 -27.99 5.69
N GLU A 114 13.45 -28.71 4.61
CA GLU A 114 12.36 -29.67 4.37
C GLU A 114 10.93 -29.36 4.84
N ASP A 115 10.08 -29.36 3.82
CA ASP A 115 8.73 -29.90 3.84
C ASP A 115 7.77 -29.35 4.91
N MET A 116 7.12 -28.22 4.59
CA MET A 116 5.71 -28.03 4.91
C MET A 116 5.11 -26.83 4.20
N LYS A 117 4.04 -27.10 3.44
CA LYS A 117 3.05 -26.14 2.93
C LYS A 117 2.70 -25.13 4.03
N ASN A 118 3.07 -23.87 3.85
CA ASN A 118 2.48 -22.77 4.61
C ASN A 118 2.11 -21.62 3.65
N GLN A 119 0.85 -21.69 3.20
CA GLN A 119 0.02 -20.53 2.88
C GLN A 119 -0.20 -19.72 4.19
N ILE A 120 -0.83 -18.53 4.11
CA ILE A 120 -1.17 -17.55 5.19
C ILE A 120 -0.31 -16.28 5.01
N VAL A 121 -0.86 -15.08 4.81
CA VAL A 121 -1.86 -14.37 5.64
C VAL A 121 -2.96 -13.69 4.82
N SER A 122 -4.18 -13.76 5.35
CA SER A 122 -5.44 -13.12 4.94
C SER A 122 -5.55 -11.65 5.39
N ALA A 123 -6.34 -10.88 4.64
CA ALA A 123 -6.61 -9.46 4.74
C ALA A 123 -6.88 -8.91 6.16
N ALA A 124 -6.28 -7.76 6.46
CA ALA A 124 -6.90 -6.74 7.31
C ALA A 124 -7.44 -5.64 6.38
N GLN A 125 -8.77 -5.56 6.25
CA GLN A 125 -9.43 -4.39 5.70
C GLN A 125 -9.08 -3.19 6.59
N TYR A 126 -8.55 -2.12 5.99
CA TYR A 126 -8.63 -0.80 6.61
C TYR A 126 -9.71 -0.01 5.89
N SER A 127 -10.83 0.16 6.57
CA SER A 127 -11.83 1.17 6.25
C SER A 127 -11.17 2.55 6.31
N TYR A 128 -11.54 3.39 5.34
CA TYR A 128 -11.15 4.78 5.25
C TYR A 128 -11.50 5.50 6.57
N SER A 129 -10.51 5.82 7.41
CA SER A 129 -10.72 6.72 8.53
C SER A 129 -10.87 8.13 7.96
N LYS A 130 -12.13 8.55 7.82
CA LYS A 130 -12.49 9.94 7.57
C LYS A 130 -12.13 10.75 8.83
N ALA A 131 -10.89 11.22 8.91
CA ALA A 131 -10.50 12.18 9.94
C ALA A 131 -10.91 13.60 9.51
N ASN A 132 -11.57 14.29 10.43
CA ASN A 132 -11.86 15.73 10.49
C ASN A 132 -13.15 16.21 9.79
N ILE A 133 -14.29 16.01 10.45
CA ILE A 133 -15.24 17.11 10.62
C ILE A 133 -15.29 17.43 12.10
N ALA A 134 -14.84 18.64 12.39
CA ALA A 134 -14.75 19.31 13.67
C ALA A 134 -15.88 18.97 14.66
N ALA A 135 -15.50 18.75 15.91
CA ALA A 135 -16.27 19.25 17.03
C ALA A 135 -16.31 20.79 16.91
N VAL A 136 -17.27 21.31 16.16
CA VAL A 136 -17.85 22.64 16.40
C VAL A 136 -19.24 22.37 16.92
N GLY A 137 -19.43 22.80 18.16
CA GLY A 137 -20.55 22.45 19.01
C GLY A 137 -21.92 22.74 18.43
N LEU A 138 -22.89 22.09 19.08
CA LEU A 138 -24.28 22.53 19.21
C LEU A 138 -24.38 24.05 19.19
N GLY A 139 -24.88 24.58 18.08
CA GLY A 139 -25.04 26.02 17.86
C GLY A 139 -26.05 26.27 16.73
N LEU A 140 -27.33 26.30 17.12
CA LEU A 140 -28.42 27.03 16.48
C LEU A 140 -29.05 26.42 15.20
N MET A 141 -29.95 25.47 15.45
CA MET A 141 -31.20 25.27 14.68
C MET A 141 -32.11 26.52 14.78
N ALA A 142 -31.65 27.68 14.32
CA ALA A 142 -32.41 28.94 14.41
C ALA A 142 -32.43 29.77 13.11
N SER A 143 -31.75 29.37 12.03
CA SER A 143 -31.79 30.09 10.74
C SER A 143 -32.86 29.58 9.78
N GLY A 144 -33.34 28.34 9.93
CA GLY A 144 -34.36 27.75 9.05
C GLY A 144 -35.77 28.32 9.25
N LEU A 145 -36.14 28.67 10.49
CA LEU A 145 -37.48 29.22 10.79
C LEU A 145 -37.64 30.68 10.34
N PHE A 146 -36.55 31.45 10.26
CA PHE A 146 -36.62 32.83 9.78
C PHE A 146 -36.80 32.92 8.26
N ALA A 147 -36.15 32.05 7.50
CA ALA A 147 -36.32 32.01 6.05
C ALA A 147 -37.72 31.52 5.64
N TYR A 148 -38.28 30.54 6.36
CA TYR A 148 -39.63 30.03 6.07
C TYR A 148 -40.72 31.07 6.37
N LYS A 149 -40.60 31.83 7.48
CA LYS A 149 -41.53 32.92 7.80
C LYS A 149 -41.47 34.07 6.78
N TYR A 150 -40.27 34.41 6.28
CA TYR A 150 -40.10 35.45 5.26
C TYR A 150 -40.65 35.02 3.89
N TYR A 151 -40.57 33.72 3.56
CA TYR A 151 -41.08 33.20 2.30
C TYR A 151 -42.63 33.20 2.24
N THR A 152 -43.30 32.92 3.36
CA THR A 152 -44.77 32.95 3.44
C THR A 152 -45.36 34.36 3.44
N GLU A 153 -44.63 35.39 3.90
CA GLU A 153 -45.10 36.78 3.88
C GLU A 153 -44.92 37.48 2.51
N CYS A 154 -43.98 37.02 1.67
CA CYS A 154 -43.73 37.65 0.36
C CYS A 154 -44.45 36.97 -0.83
N TYR A 155 -44.85 35.70 -0.73
CA TYR A 155 -45.36 34.92 -1.87
C TYR A 155 -46.59 34.04 -1.56
N GLY A 156 -47.32 34.32 -0.47
CA GLY A 156 -48.63 33.72 -0.23
C GLY A 156 -49.71 34.37 -1.11
N PHE A 157 -50.36 33.58 -1.95
CA PHE A 157 -51.63 33.92 -2.62
C PHE A 157 -52.80 33.85 -1.64
#